data_AF-A0A7K4ANP5-F1
#
_entry.id   AF-A0A7K4ANP5-F1
#
_cell.length_a   1.000
_cell.length_b   1.000
_cell.length_c   1.000
_cell.angle_alpha   90.00
_cell.angle_beta   90.00
_cell.angle_gamma   90.00
#
_symmetry.space_group_name_H-M   'P 1'
#
loop_
_entity.id
_entity.type
_entity.pdbx_description
1 polymer ?
#
loop_
_entity_poly.entity_id
_entity_poly.type
_entity_poly.pdbx_seq_one_letter_code
_entity_poly.pdbx_strand_id
1 'polypeptide(L)' 'YDLDGVEVVLDHIVGLGDYVELEVQGEDIEKGKAALYNVMASLGLEGSERRSYLELLLEKVQD' A
#
# COMPACT_ATOMS: atom_id res chain seq x y z
N TYR A 1 -11.94 0.12 -0.15
CA TYR A 1 -12.62 1.04 -1.08
C TYR A 1 -12.20 0.68 -2.48
N ASP A 2 -13.02 0.93 -3.50
CA ASP A 2 -12.60 0.82 -4.91
C ASP A 2 -12.48 2.23 -5.49
N LEU A 3 -11.32 2.55 -6.08
CA LEU A 3 -11.07 3.82 -6.73
C LEU A 3 -10.44 3.55 -8.10
N ASP A 4 -11.21 3.77 -9.16
CA ASP A 4 -10.81 3.51 -10.54
C ASP A 4 -10.28 2.07 -10.79
N GLY A 5 -10.85 1.08 -10.09
CA GLY A 5 -10.45 -0.32 -10.17
C GLY A 5 -9.19 -0.68 -9.37
N VAL A 6 -8.71 0.23 -8.52
CA VAL A 6 -7.70 -0.04 -7.49
C VAL A 6 -8.41 -0.22 -6.16
N GLU A 7 -8.13 -1.33 -5.49
CA GLU A 7 -8.56 -1.56 -4.12
C GLU A 7 -7.69 -0.74 -3.17
N VAL A 8 -8.34 0.05 -2.32
CA VAL A 8 -7.72 0.91 -1.30
C VAL A 8 -8.12 0.42 0.08
N VAL A 9 -7.14 0.02 0.88
CA VAL A 9 -7.36 -0.45 2.26
C VAL A 9 -6.69 0.52 3.23
N LEU A 10 -7.39 0.87 4.31
CA LEU A 10 -6.86 1.71 5.38
C LEU A 10 -6.66 0.84 6.62
N ASP A 11 -5.41 0.68 7.02
CA ASP A 11 -5.04 -0.20 8.11
C ASP A 11 -4.51 0.59 9.31
N HIS A 12 -4.88 0.13 10.50
CA HIS A 12 -4.26 0.55 11.75
C HIS A 12 -3.60 -0.66 12.39
N ILE A 13 -2.28 -0.71 12.37
CA ILE A 13 -1.50 -1.83 12.89
C ILE A 13 -0.91 -1.46 14.24
N VAL A 14 -1.34 -2.18 15.28
CA VAL A 14 -0.82 -2.01 16.64
C VAL A 14 0.69 -2.17 16.64
N GLY A 15 1.41 -1.14 17.08
CA GLY A 15 2.87 -1.12 17.14
C GLY A 15 3.56 -0.52 15.90
N LEU A 16 2.86 -0.33 14.78
CA LEU A 16 3.42 0.30 13.57
C LEU A 16 2.74 1.64 13.21
N GLY A 17 1.44 1.77 13.47
CA GLY A 17 0.67 2.98 13.14
C GLY A 17 -0.28 2.76 11.95
N ASP A 18 -0.58 3.84 11.24
CA ASP A 18 -1.56 3.86 10.14
C ASP A 18 -0.86 3.63 8.79
N TYR A 19 -1.49 2.81 7.94
CA TYR A 19 -1.04 2.50 6.59
C TYR A 19 -2.19 2.55 5.60
N VAL A 20 -1.83 2.75 4.34
CA VAL A 20 -2.76 2.60 3.21
C VAL A 20 -2.15 1.63 2.21
N GLU A 21 -2.92 0.62 1.84
CA GLU A 21 -2.55 -0.33 0.79
C GLU A 21 -3.35 -0.02 -0.48
N LEU A 22 -2.66 -0.12 -1.62
CA LEU A 22 -3.24 0.03 -2.95
C LEU A 22 -2.97 -1.25 -3.74
N GLU A 23 -4.02 -1.93 -4.17
CA GLU A 23 -3.92 -3.19 -4.88
C GLU A 23 -4.69 -3.17 -6.20
N VAL A 24 -4.14 -3.84 -7.22
CA VAL A 24 -4.82 -4.06 -8.48
C VAL A 24 -4.49 -5.46 -8.97
N GLN A 25 -5.51 -6.17 -9.47
CA GLN A 25 -5.35 -7.52 -10.01
C GLN A 25 -5.42 -7.49 -11.54
N GLY A 26 -4.48 -8.17 -12.20
CA GLY A 26 -4.45 -8.28 -13.65
C GLY A 26 -3.15 -8.92 -14.15
N GLU A 27 -3.12 -9.27 -15.44
CA GLU A 27 -1.95 -9.90 -16.08
C GLU A 27 -0.94 -8.87 -16.61
N ASP A 28 -1.38 -7.64 -16.88
CA ASP A 28 -0.52 -6.55 -17.36
C ASP A 28 0.01 -5.71 -16.19
N ILE A 29 1.25 -6.01 -15.81
CA ILE A 29 1.96 -5.37 -14.70
C ILE A 29 2.14 -3.86 -14.93
N GLU A 30 2.45 -3.44 -16.16
CA GLU A 30 2.76 -2.03 -16.42
C GLU A 30 1.48 -1.19 -16.38
N LYS A 31 0.37 -1.74 -16.90
CA LYS A 31 -0.95 -1.14 -16.74
C LYS A 31 -1.36 -1.06 -15.26
N GLY A 32 -1.12 -2.13 -14.49
CA GLY A 32 -1.41 -2.16 -13.06
C GLY A 32 -0.62 -1.09 -12.29
N LYS A 33 0.69 -0.98 -12.53
CA LYS A 33 1.53 0.07 -11.93
C LYS A 33 1.03 1.47 -12.26
N ALA A 34 0.67 1.73 -13.51
CA ALA A 34 0.15 3.04 -13.91
C ALA A 34 -1.14 3.40 -13.16
N ALA A 35 -2.04 2.43 -12.96
CA ALA A 35 -3.26 2.63 -12.17
C ALA A 35 -2.94 2.96 -10.70
N LEU A 36 -2.03 2.20 -10.07
CA LEU A 36 -1.59 2.44 -8.70
C LEU A 36 -0.99 3.85 -8.54
N TYR A 37 -0.12 4.28 -9.46
CA TYR A 37 0.49 5.62 -9.38
C TYR A 37 -0.52 6.75 -9.55
N ASN A 38 -1.52 6.59 -10.42
CA ASN A 38 -2.58 7.58 -10.58
C ASN A 38 -3.40 7.72 -9.30
N VAL A 39 -3.78 6.60 -8.68
CA VAL A 39 -4.53 6.61 -7.43
C VAL A 39 -3.70 7.19 -6.28
N MET A 40 -2.44 6.78 -6.17
CA MET A 40 -1.49 7.34 -5.20
C MET A 40 -1.40 8.87 -5.30
N ALA A 41 -1.24 9.40 -6.52
CA ALA A 41 -1.20 10.84 -6.76
C ALA A 41 -2.53 11.54 -6.42
N SER A 42 -3.67 10.92 -6.76
CA SER A 42 -5.00 11.48 -6.48
C SER A 42 -5.31 11.60 -4.98
N LEU A 43 -4.74 10.69 -4.17
CA LEU A 43 -4.89 10.66 -2.73
C LEU A 43 -3.82 11.50 -2.00
N GLY A 44 -2.87 12.09 -2.75
CA GLY A 44 -1.76 12.86 -2.17
C GLY A 44 -0.79 12.01 -1.37
N LEU A 45 -0.65 10.72 -1.71
CA LEU A 45 0.25 9.80 -1.05
C LEU A 45 1.67 9.95 -1.60
N GLU A 46 2.65 9.95 -0.70
CA GLU A 46 4.08 10.06 -1.03
C GLU A 46 4.85 8.89 -0.44
N GLY A 47 5.84 8.40 -1.19
CA GLY A 47 6.66 7.26 -0.78
C GLY A 47 5.91 5.92 -0.82
N SER A 48 6.63 4.86 -0.48
CA SER A 48 6.08 3.50 -0.41
C SER A 48 6.87 2.68 0.60
N GLU A 49 6.17 1.96 1.47
CA GLU A 49 6.76 0.89 2.27
C GLU A 49 6.67 -0.43 1.49
N ARG A 50 7.81 -1.11 1.33
CA ARG A 50 7.90 -2.35 0.55
C ARG A 50 7.95 -3.60 1.42
N ARG A 51 8.23 -3.42 2.72
CA ARG A 51 8.20 -4.48 3.72
C ARG A 51 6.76 -4.74 4.13
N SER A 52 6.43 -6.00 4.34
CA SER A 52 5.18 -6.41 4.97
C SER A 52 5.12 -5.95 6.43
N TYR A 53 3.90 -5.85 6.99
CA TYR A 53 3.71 -5.57 8.41
C TYR A 53 4.46 -6.56 9.32
N LEU A 54 4.56 -7.83 8.91
CA LEU A 54 5.32 -8.83 9.66
C LEU A 54 6.80 -8.48 9.73
N GLU A 55 7.42 -8.13 8.60
CA GLU A 55 8.83 -7.73 8.56
C GLU A 55 9.08 -6.49 9.42
N LEU A 56 8.20 -5.49 9.34
CA LEU A 56 8.28 -4.27 10.16
C LEU A 56 8.14 -4.55 11.67
N LEU A 57 7.23 -5.46 12.05
CA LEU A 57 7.07 -5.86 13.44
C LEU A 57 8.31 -6.62 13.95
N LEU A 58 8.90 -7.48 13.12
CA LEU A 58 10.09 -8.24 13.49
C LEU A 58 11.32 -7.35 13.69
N GLU A 59 11.46 -6.28 12.91
CA GLU A 59 12.53 -5.29 13.13
C GLU A 59 12.40 -4.62 14.50
N LYS A 60 11.18 -4.24 14.91
CA LYS A 60 10.94 -3.61 16.22
C LYS A 60 11.18 -4.49 17.44
N VAL A 61 11.19 -5.82 17.25
CA VAL A 61 11.47 -6.78 18.34
C VAL A 61 12.97 -6.98 18.56
N GLN A 62 13.81 -6.57 17.61
CA GLN A 62 15.26 -6.71 17.69
C GLN A 62 16.00 -5.47 18.23
N ASP A 63 15.27 -4.36 18.46
CA ASP A 63 15.75 -3.15 19.15
C ASP A 63 15.45 -3.20 20.66
#